data_AF-A0A2R2W6C7-F1
#
_entry.id   AF-A0A2R2W6C7-F1
#
_cell.length_a   1.000
_cell.length_b   1.000
_cell.length_c   1.000
_cell.angle_alpha   90.00
_cell.angle_beta   90.00
_cell.angle_gamma   90.00
#
_symmetry.space_group_name_H-M   'P 1'
#
loop_
_entity.id
_entity.type
_entity.pdbx_description
1 polymer ?
#
loop_
_entity_poly.entity_id
_entity_poly.type
_entity_poly.pdbx_seq_one_letter_code
_entity_poly.pdbx_strand_id
1 'polypeptide(L)'
;MTHAPAEGTLAATADCITCENDQRARGEIELWDRTFIVCPACGNKRCPRASWHANPCSHSNAPGQPGSYYGTAPIKLEALASADKPGGTI
;
A
#
# COMPACT_ATOMS: atom_id res chain seq x y z
N MET A 1 2.88 0.04 -20.56
CA MET A 1 4.10 0.72 -20.10
C MET A 1 4.78 -0.23 -19.13
N THR A 2 5.83 -0.91 -19.57
CA THR A 2 6.55 -1.91 -18.77
C THR A 2 7.50 -1.17 -17.83
N HIS A 3 7.26 -1.23 -16.52
CA HIS A 3 8.23 -0.74 -15.55
C HIS A 3 9.47 -1.65 -15.62
N ALA A 4 10.59 -1.10 -16.08
CA ALA A 4 11.87 -1.78 -16.09
C ALA A 4 12.37 -1.95 -14.64
N PRO A 5 12.98 -3.10 -14.28
CA PRO A 5 13.62 -3.25 -12.98
C PRO A 5 14.84 -2.31 -12.92
N ALA A 6 15.00 -1.62 -11.79
CA ALA A 6 16.23 -0.87 -11.53
C ALA A 6 17.40 -1.85 -11.44
N GLU A 7 18.49 -1.54 -12.13
CA GLU A 7 19.63 -2.44 -12.27
C GLU A 7 20.38 -2.58 -10.93
N GLY A 8 20.68 -3.82 -10.52
CA GLY A 8 21.85 -4.08 -9.68
C GLY A 8 21.68 -4.72 -8.29
N THR A 9 20.53 -5.28 -7.89
CA THR A 9 20.53 -6.19 -6.72
C THR A 9 19.42 -7.24 -6.82
N LEU A 10 19.85 -8.51 -6.84
CA LEU A 10 19.14 -9.76 -6.55
C LEU A 10 17.61 -9.70 -6.52
N ALA A 11 17.00 -10.23 -7.59
CA ALA A 11 15.66 -10.82 -7.66
C ALA A 11 14.53 -10.04 -6.98
N ALA A 12 13.74 -9.30 -7.76
CA ALA A 12 12.27 -9.33 -7.76
C ALA A 12 11.53 -9.47 -6.41
N THR A 13 12.07 -9.05 -5.28
CA THR A 13 11.31 -8.93 -4.05
C THR A 13 10.45 -7.70 -4.26
N ALA A 14 9.15 -7.87 -4.37
CA ALA A 14 8.21 -6.77 -4.43
C ALA A 14 8.34 -5.91 -3.15
N ASP A 15 9.27 -4.97 -3.16
CA ASP A 15 9.64 -4.12 -2.01
C ASP A 15 8.73 -2.89 -1.89
N CYS A 16 7.84 -2.70 -2.86
CA CYS A 16 6.78 -1.69 -2.84
C CYS A 16 5.50 -2.19 -3.51
N ILE A 17 4.37 -1.54 -3.17
CA ILE A 17 3.03 -1.88 -3.65
C ILE A 17 2.94 -1.84 -5.18
N THR A 18 3.58 -0.85 -5.83
CA THR A 18 3.60 -0.75 -7.29
C THR A 18 4.24 -1.98 -7.95
N CYS A 19 5.36 -2.48 -7.40
CA CYS A 19 6.03 -3.66 -7.95
C CYS A 19 5.23 -4.94 -7.72
N GLU A 20 4.60 -5.10 -6.54
CA GLU A 20 3.72 -6.26 -6.30
C GLU A 20 2.53 -6.27 -7.26
N ASN A 21 1.88 -5.12 -7.47
CA ASN A 21 0.77 -5.03 -8.40
C ASN A 21 1.16 -5.38 -9.85
N ASP A 22 2.36 -4.99 -10.28
CA ASP A 22 2.89 -5.35 -11.59
C ASP A 22 3.16 -6.87 -11.70
N GLN A 23 3.76 -7.49 -10.68
CA GLN A 23 3.94 -8.95 -10.64
C GLN A 23 2.59 -9.69 -10.66
N ARG A 24 1.59 -9.21 -9.91
CA ARG A 24 0.22 -9.75 -9.94
C ARG A 24 -0.40 -9.63 -11.34
N ALA A 25 -0.25 -8.47 -11.98
CA ALA A 25 -0.78 -8.23 -13.32
C ALA A 25 -0.14 -9.13 -14.38
N ARG A 26 1.11 -9.55 -14.16
CA ARG A 26 1.85 -10.50 -15.01
C ARG A 26 1.56 -11.96 -14.68
N GLY A 27 0.84 -12.25 -13.59
CA GLY A 27 0.59 -13.62 -13.12
C GLY A 27 1.83 -14.30 -12.52
N GLU A 28 2.82 -13.51 -12.07
CA GLU A 28 4.06 -14.03 -11.45
C GLU A 28 3.85 -14.41 -9.97
N ILE A 29 2.85 -13.78 -9.33
CA ILE A 29 2.44 -14.05 -7.95
C ILE A 29 0.91 -14.24 -7.90
N GLU A 30 0.48 -15.22 -7.14
CA GLU A 30 -0.93 -15.61 -7.05
C GLU A 30 -1.71 -14.64 -6.15
N LEU A 31 -3.03 -14.59 -6.32
CA LEU A 31 -3.90 -13.73 -5.52
C LEU A 31 -3.81 -14.03 -4.00
N TRP A 32 -3.41 -15.26 -3.64
CA TRP A 32 -3.31 -15.71 -2.25
C TRP A 32 -1.97 -15.37 -1.58
N ASP A 33 -0.96 -14.97 -2.35
CA ASP A 33 0.34 -14.55 -1.85
C ASP A 33 0.21 -13.16 -1.20
N ARG A 34 -0.25 -13.12 0.06
CA ARG A 34 -0.43 -11.87 0.81
C ARG A 34 0.90 -11.49 1.47
N THR A 35 1.61 -10.53 0.89
CA THR A 35 2.77 -9.93 1.56
C THR A 35 2.37 -8.65 2.30
N PHE A 36 3.08 -8.36 3.40
CA PHE A 36 2.92 -7.12 4.13
C PHE A 36 4.03 -6.15 3.73
N ILE A 37 3.70 -5.24 2.82
CA ILE A 37 4.69 -4.32 2.25
C ILE A 37 4.94 -3.15 3.23
N VAL A 38 6.21 -2.95 3.55
CA VAL A 38 6.71 -1.85 4.38
C VAL A 38 7.87 -1.17 3.69
N CYS A 39 8.13 0.09 4.03
CA CYS A 39 9.30 0.80 3.52
C CYS A 39 10.59 0.11 3.98
N PRO A 40 11.47 -0.36 3.08
CA PRO A 40 12.72 -1.04 3.47
C PRO A 40 13.67 -0.12 4.25
N ALA A 41 13.53 1.20 4.11
CA ALA A 41 14.36 2.17 4.81
C ALA A 41 13.87 2.51 6.23
N CYS A 42 12.57 2.38 6.54
CA CYS A 42 12.02 2.85 7.84
C CYS A 42 10.97 1.94 8.49
N GLY A 43 10.59 0.83 7.85
CA GLY A 43 9.63 -0.15 8.39
C GLY A 43 8.16 0.32 8.42
N ASN A 44 7.86 1.56 8.04
CA ASN A 44 6.50 2.08 8.09
C ASN A 44 5.70 1.74 6.83
N LYS A 45 4.54 1.09 7.00
CA LYS A 45 3.63 0.70 5.90
C LYS A 45 2.96 1.88 5.18
N ARG A 46 2.76 3.02 5.88
CA ARG A 46 2.15 4.23 5.28
C ARG A 46 3.17 5.19 4.67
N CYS A 47 4.45 4.84 4.68
CA CYS A 47 5.50 5.63 4.06
C CYS A 47 5.29 5.67 2.52
N PRO A 48 5.40 6.83 1.85
CA PRO A 48 5.28 6.92 0.39
C PRO A 48 6.22 5.99 -0.38
N ARG A 49 7.43 5.73 0.16
CA ARG A 49 8.39 4.78 -0.40
C ARG A 49 7.92 3.33 -0.38
N ALA A 50 7.08 2.94 0.59
CA ALA A 50 6.45 1.61 0.60
C ALA A 50 5.42 1.47 -0.53
N SER A 51 4.86 2.59 -0.99
CA SER A 51 3.88 2.59 -2.08
C SER A 51 4.58 2.47 -3.43
N TRP A 52 5.66 3.22 -3.61
CA TRP A 52 6.54 3.14 -4.77
C TRP A 52 7.97 3.44 -4.35
N HIS A 53 8.92 2.55 -4.65
CA HIS A 53 10.31 2.62 -4.17
C HIS A 53 11.06 3.92 -4.56
N ALA A 54 10.62 4.61 -5.61
CA ALA A 54 11.21 5.88 -6.05
C ALA A 54 10.73 7.10 -5.25
N ASN A 55 9.67 6.95 -4.45
CA ASN A 55 9.22 8.03 -3.57
C ASN A 55 10.22 8.28 -2.42
N PRO A 56 10.27 9.52 -1.91
CA PRO A 56 11.04 9.82 -0.71
C PRO A 56 10.49 9.06 0.50
N CYS A 57 11.41 8.66 1.39
CA CYS A 57 11.03 8.12 2.69
C CYS A 57 10.57 9.26 3.61
N SER A 58 9.36 9.18 4.16
CA SER A 58 8.86 10.19 5.11
C SER A 58 9.20 9.87 6.57
N HIS A 59 9.78 8.70 6.83
CA HIS A 59 10.04 8.17 8.19
C HIS A 59 8.78 8.15 9.10
N SER A 60 7.58 8.08 8.52
CA SER A 60 6.31 8.17 9.24
C SER A 60 5.34 7.06 8.86
N ASN A 61 4.51 6.67 9.83
CA ASN A 61 3.36 5.79 9.64
C ASN A 61 2.01 6.54 9.72
N ALA A 62 2.03 7.88 9.77
CA ALA A 62 0.82 8.69 9.84
C ALA A 62 -0.05 8.52 8.58
N PRO A 63 -1.39 8.58 8.70
CA PRO A 63 -2.28 8.55 7.53
C PRO A 63 -2.15 9.84 6.70
N GLY A 64 -2.58 9.81 5.43
CA GLY A 64 -2.68 11.02 4.61
C GLY A 64 -1.36 11.55 4.05
N GLN A 65 -0.28 10.77 4.11
CA GLN A 65 1.02 11.14 3.54
C GLN A 65 0.91 11.24 2.00
N PRO A 66 1.30 12.35 1.36
CA PRO A 66 1.29 12.46 -0.10
C PRO A 66 2.16 11.38 -0.76
N GLY A 67 1.64 10.74 -1.82
CA GLY A 67 2.34 9.63 -2.50
C GLY A 67 2.27 8.28 -1.77
N SER A 68 1.64 8.22 -0.59
CA SER A 68 1.28 6.95 0.05
C SER A 68 0.03 6.36 -0.61
N TYR A 69 0.01 5.04 -0.76
CA TYR A 69 -1.19 4.27 -1.09
C TYR A 69 -2.30 4.50 -0.05
N TYR A 70 -1.91 4.78 1.19
CA TYR A 70 -2.78 5.21 2.29
C TYR A 70 -2.90 6.74 2.39
N GLY A 71 -2.92 7.41 1.24
CA GLY A 71 -2.98 8.87 1.12
C GLY A 71 -4.29 9.48 1.64
N THR A 72 -4.52 10.75 1.32
CA THR A 72 -5.66 11.55 1.83
C THR A 72 -7.00 11.21 1.20
N ALA A 73 -7.17 10.02 0.61
CA ALA A 73 -8.48 9.61 0.10
C ALA A 73 -9.49 9.71 1.25
N PRO A 74 -10.60 10.47 1.10
CA PRO A 74 -11.55 10.62 2.17
C PRO A 74 -12.08 9.24 2.54
N ILE A 75 -11.92 8.86 3.80
CA ILE A 75 -12.77 7.82 4.37
C ILE A 75 -14.18 8.36 4.18
N LYS A 76 -15.04 7.68 3.41
CA LYS A 76 -16.47 8.04 3.35
C LYS A 76 -17.02 7.92 4.76
N LEU A 77 -16.97 8.99 5.53
CA LEU A 77 -17.45 9.06 6.90
C LEU A 77 -18.96 8.75 6.94
N GLU A 78 -19.66 9.13 5.88
CA GLU A 78 -21.05 8.79 5.56
C GLU A 78 -21.33 7.28 5.51
N ALA A 79 -20.34 6.42 5.22
CA ALA A 79 -20.53 4.95 5.22
C ALA A 79 -20.44 4.32 6.62
N LEU A 80 -19.79 4.98 7.59
CA LEU A 80 -19.68 4.50 8.97
C LEU A 80 -20.83 4.99 9.86
N ALA A 81 -21.41 6.15 9.53
CA ALA A 81 -22.54 6.74 10.26
C ALA A 81 -23.86 5.95 10.09
N SER A 82 -23.97 5.02 9.13
CA SER A 82 -25.16 4.17 8.95
C SER A 82 -25.13 2.86 9.73
N ALA A 83 -24.03 2.53 10.42
CA ALA A 83 -23.91 1.29 11.20
C ALA A 83 -24.45 1.41 12.63
N ASP A 84 -24.76 2.62 13.10
CA ASP A 84 -25.33 2.85 14.43
C ASP A 84 -26.86 2.98 14.32
N LYS A 85 -27.55 1.83 14.28
CA LYS A 85 -29.02 1.79 14.39
C LYS A 85 -29.35 1.54 15.87
N PRO A 86 -29.89 2.52 16.61
CA PRO A 86 -30.33 2.26 17.98
C PRO A 86 -31.64 1.48 17.96
N GLY A 87 -31.71 0.43 18.78
CA GLY A 87 -32.98 -0.16 19.22
C GLY A 87 -33.41 -1.41 18.46
N GLY A 88 -32.82 -2.56 18.83
CA GLY A 88 -33.56 -3.82 18.84
C GLY A 88 -34.32 -3.89 20.17
N THR A 89 -35.64 -3.77 20.11
CA THR A 89 -36.51 -4.04 21.27
C THR A 89 -36.48 -5.54 21.55
N ILE A 90 -36.31 -5.90 22.82
CA ILE A 90 -36.44 -7.26 23.36
C ILE A 90 -37.83 -7.86 23.09
#